data_AF-A0A1W9QRA7-F1
#
_entry.id   AF-A0A1W9QRA7-F1
#
_cell.length_a   1.000
_cell.length_b   1.000
_cell.length_c   1.000
_cell.angle_alpha   90.00
_cell.angle_beta   90.00
_cell.angle_gamma   90.00
#
_symmetry.space_group_name_H-M   'P 1'
#
loop_
_entity.id
_entity.type
_entity.pdbx_description
1 polymer ?
#
loop_
_entity_poly.entity_id
_entity_poly.type
_entity_poly.pdbx_seq_one_letter_code
_entity_poly.pdbx_strand_id
1 'polypeptide(L)' 'MYVKSYFWRTYNGVELDYIEKKTNELFAYEIKYNKPKLKAPKSWVDNYGSNYQCITKESVLGFLL' A
#
# COMPACT_ATOMS: atom_id res chain seq x y z
N MET A 1 -9.27 -17.94 0.81
CA MET A 1 -9.42 -16.73 -0.02
C MET A 1 -8.05 -16.41 -0.60
N TYR A 2 -7.92 -16.23 -1.90
CA TYR A 2 -6.61 -16.00 -2.54
C TYR A 2 -6.41 -14.51 -2.76
N VAL A 3 -5.31 -13.99 -2.24
CA VAL A 3 -4.85 -12.61 -2.49
C VAL A 3 -3.71 -12.69 -3.49
N LYS A 4 -3.72 -11.79 -4.49
CA LYS A 4 -2.57 -11.63 -5.38
C LYS A 4 -1.77 -10.42 -4.93
N SER A 5 -0.46 -10.61 -4.84
CA SER A 5 0.46 -9.60 -4.34
C SER A 5 1.32 -9.04 -5.47
N TYR A 6 1.58 -7.73 -5.44
CA TYR A 6 2.33 -7.03 -6.49
C TYR A 6 3.25 -5.96 -5.90
N PHE A 7 4.31 -5.64 -6.64
CA PHE A 7 5.08 -4.41 -6.46
C PHE A 7 4.56 -3.36 -7.44
N TRP A 8 4.62 -2.08 -7.05
CA TRP A 8 4.05 -1.01 -7.86
C TRP A 8 4.96 0.20 -7.97
N ARG A 9 5.11 0.68 -9.22
CA ARG A 9 5.88 1.87 -9.57
C ARG A 9 5.27 2.53 -10.80
N THR A 10 5.38 3.85 -10.86
CA THR A 10 5.04 4.66 -12.04
C THR A 10 6.28 5.03 -12.85
N TYR A 11 6.09 5.34 -14.14
CA TYR A 11 7.16 5.86 -15.00
C TYR A 11 7.80 7.16 -14.45
N ASN A 12 7.03 7.95 -13.70
CA ASN A 12 7.50 9.18 -13.08
C ASN A 12 8.26 8.93 -11.75
N GLY A 13 8.52 7.67 -11.40
CA GLY A 13 9.33 7.29 -10.24
C GLY A 13 8.60 7.25 -8.91
N VAL A 14 7.27 7.40 -8.88
CA VAL A 14 6.48 7.18 -7.65
C VAL A 14 6.35 5.67 -7.41
N GLU A 15 6.61 5.24 -6.19
CA GLU A 15 6.64 3.83 -5.77
C GLU A 15 5.69 3.58 -4.58
N LEU A 16 5.22 2.33 -4.48
CA LEU A 16 4.54 1.74 -3.33
C LEU A 16 5.14 0.36 -3.09
N ASP A 17 5.42 0.04 -1.83
CA ASP A 17 6.19 -1.17 -1.47
C ASP A 17 5.41 -2.46 -1.73
N TYR A 18 4.08 -2.45 -1.53
CA TYR A 18 3.29 -3.67 -1.60
C TYR A 18 1.82 -3.39 -1.95
N ILE A 19 1.26 -4.14 -2.89
CA ILE A 19 -0.15 -4.06 -3.28
C ILE A 19 -0.80 -5.43 -3.11
N GLU A 20 -2.01 -5.45 -2.53
CA GLU A 20 -2.87 -6.63 -2.50
C GLU A 20 -4.09 -6.45 -3.40
N LYS A 21 -4.32 -7.41 -4.29
CA LYS A 21 -5.59 -7.56 -5.00
C LYS A 21 -6.45 -8.60 -4.30
N LYS A 22 -7.53 -8.11 -3.70
CA LYS A 22 -8.67 -8.90 -3.21
C LYS A 22 -9.76 -8.85 -4.28
N THR A 23 -10.72 -9.77 -4.27
CA THR A 23 -11.68 -10.07 -5.35
C THR A 23 -11.98 -8.90 -6.30
N ASN A 24 -12.43 -7.75 -5.78
CA ASN A 24 -12.71 -6.54 -6.55
C ASN A 24 -11.96 -5.28 -6.08
N GLU A 25 -11.02 -5.40 -5.14
CA GLU A 25 -10.39 -4.25 -4.49
C GLU A 25 -8.88 -4.35 -4.47
N LEU A 26 -8.23 -3.22 -4.70
CA LEU A 26 -6.79 -3.06 -4.54
C LEU A 26 -6.51 -2.33 -3.23
N PHE A 27 -5.55 -2.84 -2.47
CA PHE A 27 -5.05 -2.22 -1.25
C PHE A 27 -3.57 -1.91 -1.43
N ALA A 28 -3.21 -0.65 -1.23
CA ALA A 28 -1.81 -0.23 -1.21
C ALA A 28 -1.25 -0.21 0.20
N TYR A 29 -0.02 -0.68 0.32
CA TYR A 29 0.74 -0.67 1.54
C TYR A 29 2.10 -0.02 1.30
N GLU A 30 2.47 0.87 2.20
CA GLU A 30 3.81 1.45 2.26
C GLU A 30 4.43 1.08 3.60
N ILE A 31 5.68 0.63 3.58
CA ILE A 31 6.39 0.18 4.77
C ILE A 31 7.42 1.26 5.13
N LYS A 32 7.35 1.72 6.37
CA LYS A 32 8.30 2.67 6.95
C LYS A 32 8.76 2.17 8.30
N TYR A 33 9.99 2.47 8.70
CA TYR A 33 10.46 2.01 10.00
C TYR A 33 9.85 2.83 11.15
N ASN A 34 9.95 4.17 11.08
CA ASN A 34 9.40 5.07 12.09
C ASN A 34 8.34 6.02 11.52
N LYS A 35 8.74 7.00 10.69
CA LYS A 35 7.84 8.10 10.28
C LYS A 35 6.76 7.58 9.32
N PRO A 36 5.47 7.56 9.73
CA PRO A 36 4.41 7.10 8.86
C PRO A 36 4.15 8.11 7.75
N LYS A 37 3.79 7.60 6.58
CA LYS A 37 3.28 8.39 5.47
C LYS A 37 1.77 8.21 5.45
N LEU A 38 1.02 9.17 5.98
CA LEU A 38 -0.42 9.01 6.19
C LEU A 38 -1.24 9.13 4.90
N LYS A 39 -0.66 9.72 3.86
CA LYS A 39 -1.35 9.97 2.59
C LYS A 39 -0.78 9.08 1.49
N ALA A 40 -1.69 8.41 0.79
CA ALA A 40 -1.37 7.72 -0.44
C ALA A 40 -0.77 8.70 -1.46
N PRO A 41 0.11 8.24 -2.36
CA PRO A 41 0.52 9.04 -3.50
C PRO A 41 -0.70 9.45 -4.34
N LYS A 42 -0.69 10.68 -4.87
CA LYS A 42 -1.78 11.19 -5.70
C LYS A 42 -2.07 10.26 -6.89
N SER A 43 -1.02 9.77 -7.55
CA SER A 43 -1.11 8.81 -8.65
C SER A 43 -1.80 7.50 -8.27
N TRP A 44 -1.69 7.05 -7.01
CA TRP A 44 -2.45 5.89 -6.53
C TRP A 44 -3.94 6.22 -6.43
N VAL A 45 -4.27 7.33 -5.75
CA VAL A 45 -5.64 7.75 -5.53
C VAL A 45 -6.40 7.98 -6.84
N ASP A 46 -5.76 8.67 -7.79
CA ASP A 46 -6.38 8.99 -9.08
C ASP A 46 -6.67 7.74 -9.95
N ASN A 47 -5.95 6.62 -9.75
CA ASN A 47 -6.06 5.42 -10.61
C ASN A 47 -6.75 4.22 -9.93
N TYR A 48 -6.59 4.06 -8.62
CA TYR A 48 -6.97 2.84 -7.89
C TYR A 48 -7.82 3.11 -6.63
N GLY A 49 -7.98 4.38 -6.24
CA GLY A 49 -8.79 4.79 -5.08
C GLY A 49 -7.98 5.01 -3.79
N SER A 50 -8.70 5.17 -2.67
CA SER A 50 -8.13 5.62 -1.38
C SER A 50 -7.67 4.50 -0.44
N ASN A 51 -7.79 3.24 -0.86
CA ASN A 51 -7.38 2.08 -0.06
C ASN A 51 -5.85 2.07 0.09
N TYR A 52 -5.37 2.62 1.20
CA TYR A 52 -3.96 2.79 1.49
C TYR A 52 -3.68 2.71 2.99
N GLN A 53 -2.61 2.02 3.35
CA GLN A 53 -2.14 1.92 4.73
C GLN A 53 -0.62 2.03 4.77
N CYS A 54 -0.10 2.86 5.68
CA CYS A 54 1.32 2.85 6.01
C CYS A 54 1.55 1.91 7.20
N ILE A 55 2.38 0.90 7.00
CA ILE A 55 2.82 -0.03 8.04
C ILE A 55 4.11 0.52 8.63
N THR A 56 4.16 0.62 9.96
CA THR A 56 5.34 1.00 10.71
C THR A 56 5.84 -0.16 11.57
N LYS A 57 7.02 -0.02 12.18
CA LYS A 57 7.50 -0.98 13.18
C LYS A 57 6.46 -1.23 14.29
N GLU A 58 5.68 -0.22 14.64
CA GLU A 58 4.67 -0.28 15.70
C GLU A 58 3.39 -0.98 15.23
N SER A 59 3.00 -0.82 13.95
CA SER A 59 1.77 -1.39 13.40
C SER A 59 1.95 -2.71 12.65
N VAL A 60 3.19 -3.17 12.44
CA VAL A 60 3.47 -4.42 11.71
C VAL A 60 2.80 -5.64 12.33
N LEU A 61 2.76 -5.74 13.66
CA LEU A 61 2.10 -6.84 14.35
C LEU A 61 0.60 -6.86 14.09
N GLY A 62 -0.06 -5.70 14.07
CA GLY A 62 -1.49 -5.59 13.74
C GLY A 62 -1.80 -5.81 12.26
N PHE A 63 -0.81 -5.75 11.38
CA PHE A 63 -0.96 -6.10 9.96
C PHE A 63 -0.86 -7.62 9.72
N LEU A 64 -0.09 -8.33 10.54
CA LEU A 64 0.15 -9.78 10.38
C LEU A 64 -0.90 -10.67 11.05
N LEU A 65 -1.70 -10.12 11.99
CA LEU A 65 -2.73 -10.81 12.76
C LEU A 65 -4.12 -10.60 12.14
#